data_AF-A0AAD5SZB4-F1
#
_entry.id   AF-A0AAD5SZB4-F1
#
_cell.length_a   1.000
_cell.length_b   1.000
_cell.length_c   1.000
_cell.angle_alpha   90.00
_cell.angle_beta   90.00
_cell.angle_gamma   90.00
#
_symmetry.space_group_name_H-M   'P 1'
#
loop_
_entity.id
_entity.type
_entity.pdbx_description
1 polymer ?
#
loop_
_entity_poly.entity_id
_entity_poly.type
_entity_poly.pdbx_seq_one_letter_code
_entity_poly.pdbx_strand_id
1 'polypeptide(L)'
;MTKKELYLYILVLESQQKYLACVKLLSTELAVSLCKVEAELKSLVLKYMHLAGQTDSVLDLCRNGLSSTPDDWKIHLTFIESLYSTIIEQADEQPVKNLEEVEEFKEALSFLEGLQKTTDGKIKGPLLAEIELFFKFGLFEKITPLIVQYFKRFGKVISFFEDVRKFLDVIPNDSKDSFLKSLSNEAEIEESGQISSFKKRINYYKIRFCLISVFESEKRTLFKKLLLKEYFDGLELGKDLKVTERQYGDDCLVLAVLLIIEQYHHSQDSRLLYEALYLLESGVKKSTYNFQMKIMLIRIYLLLGVSQPVVTHSLSLDVKQILLDTLTYIYADDFERIAPIDVAGQLVKKALAIYNSNEKETPEMLIQAYKFGTYSKIPEFQNFKQRLSNSIQQAISIRQVALTEILALSSPESFKHLEVYVVGLDVSKLVVTDVIIDKMSDNRDRTMNVSWKSGSGGQSFFELTSVSSDVIPTDKRSWIKTYGAIPIIVKAWVARETIDVAALRLIEGLSESVSIL
;
A
#
# COMPACT_ATOMS: atom_id res chain seq x y z
N MET A 1 -7.35 30.81 26.21
CA MET A 1 -7.42 29.74 25.21
C MET A 1 -6.15 28.92 25.28
N THR A 2 -6.23 27.62 25.56
CA THR A 2 -5.11 26.67 25.46
C THR A 2 -4.96 26.12 24.04
N LYS A 3 -3.82 25.48 23.69
CA LYS A 3 -3.65 24.80 22.38
C LYS A 3 -4.83 23.83 22.15
N LYS A 4 -5.23 23.10 23.18
CA LYS A 4 -6.33 22.12 23.13
C LYS A 4 -7.68 22.75 22.79
N GLU A 5 -7.99 23.88 23.43
CA GLU A 5 -9.20 24.67 23.14
C GLU A 5 -9.18 25.26 21.72
N LEU A 6 -8.01 25.69 21.22
CA LEU A 6 -7.85 26.17 19.85
C LEU A 6 -8.24 25.08 18.83
N TYR A 7 -7.70 23.87 18.95
CA TYR A 7 -8.06 22.77 18.03
C TYR A 7 -9.52 22.37 18.14
N LEU A 8 -10.08 22.33 19.35
CA LEU A 8 -11.50 22.05 19.53
C LEU A 8 -12.36 23.10 18.83
N TYR A 9 -12.00 24.38 18.94
CA TYR A 9 -12.74 25.45 18.27
C TYR A 9 -12.61 25.37 16.75
N ILE A 10 -11.42 25.04 16.23
CA ILE A 10 -11.22 24.76 14.80
C ILE A 10 -12.10 23.61 14.33
N LEU A 11 -12.20 22.50 15.08
CA LEU A 11 -13.07 21.37 14.73
C LEU A 11 -14.54 21.79 14.66
N VAL A 12 -15.00 22.65 15.59
CA VAL A 12 -16.37 23.18 15.55
C VAL A 12 -16.57 24.06 14.31
N LEU A 13 -15.65 24.96 14.01
CA LEU A 13 -15.72 25.81 12.81
C LEU A 13 -15.68 24.98 11.51
N GLU A 14 -14.84 23.96 11.45
CA GLU A 14 -14.74 23.01 10.33
C GLU A 14 -16.05 22.23 10.15
N SER A 15 -16.66 21.74 11.23
CA SER A 15 -17.96 21.06 11.17
C SER A 15 -19.11 21.95 10.68
N GLN A 16 -18.96 23.28 10.86
CA GLN A 16 -19.88 24.29 10.35
C GLN A 16 -19.50 24.80 8.95
N GLN A 17 -18.46 24.25 8.33
CA GLN A 17 -17.91 24.69 7.04
C GLN A 17 -17.48 26.17 7.01
N LYS A 18 -17.13 26.74 8.18
CA LYS A 18 -16.68 28.14 8.31
C LYS A 18 -15.18 28.26 8.09
N TYR A 19 -14.70 27.87 6.91
CA TYR A 19 -13.27 27.75 6.63
C TYR A 19 -12.49 29.07 6.75
N LEU A 20 -13.05 30.20 6.28
CA LEU A 20 -12.43 31.52 6.45
C LEU A 20 -12.27 31.91 7.94
N ALA A 21 -13.19 31.48 8.80
CA ALA A 21 -13.08 31.71 10.23
C ALA A 21 -11.94 30.87 10.84
N CYS A 22 -11.73 29.63 10.36
CA CYS A 22 -10.58 28.82 10.73
C CYS A 22 -9.26 29.51 10.36
N VAL A 23 -9.17 30.05 9.14
CA VAL A 23 -8.00 30.78 8.65
C VAL A 23 -7.72 31.99 9.54
N LYS A 24 -8.73 32.84 9.75
CA LYS A 24 -8.61 34.04 10.60
C LYS A 24 -8.12 33.70 12.00
N LEU A 25 -8.63 32.62 12.59
CA LEU A 25 -8.23 32.15 13.91
C LEU A 25 -6.78 31.66 13.93
N LEU A 26 -6.39 30.85 12.94
CA LEU A 26 -5.04 30.30 12.81
C LEU A 26 -3.98 31.37 12.51
N SER A 27 -4.36 32.47 11.88
CA SER A 27 -3.48 33.61 11.60
C SER A 27 -3.31 34.58 12.78
N THR A 28 -3.93 34.33 13.93
CA THR A 28 -3.76 35.18 15.12
C THR A 28 -2.43 34.93 15.84
N GLU A 29 -1.88 35.95 16.49
CA GLU A 29 -0.69 35.81 17.37
C GLU A 29 -0.90 34.75 18.47
N LEU A 30 -2.15 34.62 18.94
CA LEU A 30 -2.54 33.60 19.90
C LEU A 30 -2.40 32.19 19.32
N ALA A 31 -2.82 31.95 18.07
CA ALA A 31 -2.62 30.66 17.42
C ALA A 31 -1.13 30.36 17.16
N VAL A 32 -0.36 31.37 16.72
CA VAL A 32 1.10 31.23 16.50
C VAL A 32 1.83 30.86 17.79
N SER A 33 1.51 31.53 18.90
CA SER A 33 2.10 31.22 20.22
C SER A 33 1.70 29.85 20.79
N LEU A 34 0.47 29.39 20.51
CA LEU A 34 -0.03 28.10 20.98
C LEU A 34 0.45 26.92 20.11
N CYS A 35 0.62 27.13 18.81
CA CYS A 35 1.10 26.14 17.85
C CYS A 35 2.62 26.27 17.65
N LYS A 36 3.39 25.66 18.56
CA LYS A 36 4.86 25.68 18.51
C LYS A 36 5.49 25.10 17.24
N VAL A 37 4.74 24.31 16.47
CA VAL A 37 5.20 23.70 15.22
C VAL A 37 4.67 24.54 14.06
N GLU A 38 5.53 25.39 13.52
CA GLU A 38 5.17 26.33 12.46
C GLU A 38 4.66 25.62 11.18
N ALA A 39 5.25 24.49 10.82
CA ALA A 39 4.83 23.68 9.68
C ALA A 39 3.40 23.12 9.84
N GLU A 40 3.02 22.73 11.06
CA GLU A 40 1.67 22.25 11.38
C GLU A 40 0.64 23.38 11.19
N LEU A 41 0.98 24.58 11.68
CA LEU A 41 0.14 25.76 11.53
C LEU A 41 -0.04 26.14 10.05
N LYS A 42 1.07 26.22 9.31
CA LYS A 42 1.06 26.51 7.87
C LYS A 42 0.22 25.50 7.09
N SER A 43 0.36 24.20 7.39
CA SER A 43 -0.45 23.17 6.74
C SER A 43 -1.95 23.31 7.03
N LEU A 44 -2.33 23.74 8.24
CA LEU A 44 -3.74 23.94 8.59
C LEU A 44 -4.31 25.18 7.89
N VAL A 45 -3.54 26.27 7.87
CA VAL A 45 -3.92 27.50 7.15
C VAL A 45 -4.13 27.19 5.66
N LEU A 46 -3.18 26.52 5.02
CA LEU A 46 -3.29 26.12 3.60
C LEU A 46 -4.50 25.23 3.36
N LYS A 47 -4.74 24.22 4.21
CA LYS A 47 -5.93 23.35 4.12
C LYS A 47 -7.22 24.17 4.11
N TYR A 48 -7.40 25.08 5.07
CA TYR A 48 -8.65 25.83 5.19
C TYR A 48 -8.78 26.95 4.16
N MET A 49 -7.69 27.53 3.68
CA MET A 49 -7.76 28.52 2.59
C MET A 49 -8.13 27.87 1.27
N HIS A 50 -7.59 26.68 0.99
CA HIS A 50 -7.98 25.88 -0.17
C HIS A 50 -9.47 25.49 -0.10
N LEU A 51 -9.94 24.99 1.05
CA LEU A 51 -11.37 24.69 1.27
C LEU A 51 -12.28 25.94 1.19
N ALA A 52 -11.74 27.13 1.41
CA ALA A 52 -12.46 28.39 1.32
C ALA A 52 -12.47 29.01 -0.10
N GLY A 53 -11.83 28.37 -1.09
CA GLY A 53 -11.72 28.87 -2.46
C GLY A 53 -10.89 30.16 -2.59
N GLN A 54 -9.97 30.43 -1.66
CA GLN A 54 -9.10 31.63 -1.68
C GLN A 54 -7.81 31.37 -2.45
N THR A 55 -7.92 31.00 -3.73
CA THR A 55 -6.83 30.40 -4.51
C THR A 55 -5.60 31.31 -4.66
N ASP A 56 -5.77 32.60 -4.91
CA ASP A 56 -4.64 33.54 -5.06
C ASP A 56 -3.80 33.65 -3.77
N SER A 57 -4.48 33.76 -2.62
CA SER A 57 -3.81 33.81 -1.33
C SER A 57 -3.13 32.49 -0.97
N VAL A 58 -3.65 31.34 -1.46
CA VAL A 58 -3.01 30.03 -1.29
C VAL A 58 -1.71 29.97 -2.09
N LEU A 59 -1.69 30.46 -3.33
CA LEU A 59 -0.49 30.49 -4.17
C LEU A 59 0.64 31.30 -3.52
N ASP A 60 0.33 32.48 -2.99
CA ASP A 60 1.32 33.32 -2.31
C ASP A 60 1.86 32.70 -1.03
N LEU A 61 0.99 32.07 -0.23
CA LEU A 61 1.42 31.33 0.95
C LEU A 61 2.28 30.12 0.59
N CYS A 62 1.95 29.41 -0.48
CA CYS A 62 2.77 28.33 -1.02
C CYS A 62 4.15 28.85 -1.46
N ARG A 63 4.24 29.97 -2.20
CA ARG A 63 5.52 30.58 -2.61
C ARG A 63 6.38 30.96 -1.41
N ASN A 64 5.78 31.58 -0.39
CA ASN A 64 6.47 31.95 0.85
C ASN A 64 6.91 30.71 1.64
N GLY A 65 6.05 29.70 1.71
CA GLY A 65 6.32 28.42 2.34
C GLY A 65 7.50 27.70 1.68
N LEU A 66 7.46 27.53 0.36
CA LEU A 66 8.51 26.89 -0.42
C LEU A 66 9.82 27.68 -0.45
N SER A 67 9.78 29.01 -0.36
CA SER A 67 11.01 29.80 -0.20
C SER A 67 11.71 29.51 1.13
N SER A 68 10.96 29.14 2.17
CA SER A 68 11.50 28.80 3.50
C SER A 68 11.86 27.32 3.64
N THR A 69 11.02 26.44 3.08
CA THR A 69 11.15 24.98 3.12
C THR A 69 10.99 24.40 1.73
N PRO A 70 12.02 24.48 0.86
CA PRO A 70 11.89 24.14 -0.55
C PRO A 70 11.68 22.65 -0.87
N ASP A 71 11.86 21.76 0.11
CA ASP A 71 11.69 20.31 -0.04
C ASP A 71 10.34 19.79 0.51
N ASP A 72 9.42 20.68 0.93
CA ASP A 72 8.10 20.27 1.42
C ASP A 72 7.17 19.87 0.25
N TRP A 73 7.12 18.56 -0.01
CA TRP A 73 6.33 17.99 -1.10
C TRP A 73 4.83 18.29 -1.00
N LYS A 74 4.27 18.42 0.21
CA LYS A 74 2.85 18.72 0.38
C LYS A 74 2.52 20.14 -0.08
N ILE A 75 3.42 21.09 0.19
CA ILE A 75 3.26 22.48 -0.27
C ILE A 75 3.43 22.55 -1.79
N HIS A 76 4.37 21.80 -2.38
CA HIS A 76 4.50 21.70 -3.85
C HIS A 76 3.22 21.18 -4.51
N LEU A 77 2.64 20.08 -4.01
CA LEU A 77 1.38 19.55 -4.53
C LEU A 77 0.23 20.56 -4.39
N THR A 78 0.13 21.24 -3.24
CA THR A 78 -0.91 22.25 -3.00
C THR A 78 -0.75 23.44 -3.95
N PHE A 79 0.50 23.87 -4.19
CA PHE A 79 0.84 24.95 -5.12
C PHE A 79 0.41 24.58 -6.55
N ILE A 80 0.80 23.40 -7.03
CA ILE A 80 0.47 22.93 -8.38
C ILE A 80 -1.04 22.72 -8.56
N GLU A 81 -1.73 22.15 -7.57
CA GLU A 81 -3.19 21.95 -7.63
C GLU A 81 -3.94 23.27 -7.66
N SER A 82 -3.52 24.23 -6.83
CA SER A 82 -4.13 25.56 -6.80
C SER A 82 -3.89 26.31 -8.10
N LEU A 83 -2.68 26.22 -8.66
CA LEU A 83 -2.33 26.82 -9.95
C LEU A 83 -3.16 26.22 -11.09
N TYR A 84 -3.31 24.89 -11.10
CA TYR A 84 -4.15 24.20 -12.08
C TYR A 84 -5.60 24.66 -11.99
N SER A 85 -6.14 24.76 -10.77
CA SER A 85 -7.49 25.27 -10.54
C SER A 85 -7.63 26.72 -11.06
N THR A 86 -6.68 27.61 -10.73
CA THR A 86 -6.67 28.99 -11.24
C THR A 86 -6.67 29.05 -12.76
N ILE A 87 -5.75 28.35 -13.44
CA ILE A 87 -5.59 28.47 -14.90
C ILE A 87 -6.75 27.81 -15.65
N ILE A 88 -7.24 26.66 -15.17
CA ILE A 88 -8.26 25.88 -15.89
C ILE A 88 -9.68 26.30 -15.52
N GLU A 89 -9.98 26.62 -14.26
CA GLU A 89 -11.32 27.09 -13.87
C GLU A 89 -11.59 28.52 -14.38
N GLN A 90 -10.57 29.36 -14.55
CA GLN A 90 -10.72 30.68 -15.18
C GLN A 90 -10.88 30.60 -16.71
N ALA A 91 -10.62 29.46 -17.34
CA ALA A 91 -10.66 29.30 -18.80
C ALA A 91 -12.06 28.99 -19.38
N ASP A 92 -13.13 29.00 -18.55
CA ASP A 92 -14.56 28.87 -18.92
C ASP A 92 -14.80 28.10 -20.24
N GLU A 93 -14.63 26.78 -20.16
CA GLU A 93 -14.98 25.79 -21.20
C GLU A 93 -14.18 25.80 -22.52
N GLN A 94 -13.14 26.63 -22.69
CA GLN A 94 -12.24 26.53 -23.86
C GLN A 94 -10.87 25.94 -23.48
N PRO A 95 -10.32 24.99 -24.27
CA PRO A 95 -8.97 24.49 -24.03
C PRO A 95 -7.99 25.65 -24.14
N VAL A 96 -7.21 25.88 -23.08
CA VAL A 96 -6.14 26.88 -23.05
C VAL A 96 -5.17 26.57 -24.19
N LYS A 97 -5.28 27.32 -25.29
CA LYS A 97 -4.34 27.23 -26.41
C LYS A 97 -3.01 27.84 -25.95
N ASN A 98 -1.93 27.10 -26.15
CA ASN A 98 -0.57 27.47 -25.75
C ASN A 98 -0.42 27.74 -24.24
N LEU A 99 -0.60 26.71 -23.41
CA LEU A 99 -0.39 26.83 -21.96
C LEU A 99 0.98 27.42 -21.58
N GLU A 100 2.02 27.10 -22.35
CA GLU A 100 3.37 27.66 -22.14
C GLU A 100 3.43 29.19 -22.33
N GLU A 101 2.42 29.81 -22.93
CA GLU A 101 2.30 31.26 -23.09
C GLU A 101 1.57 31.94 -21.92
N VAL A 102 0.85 31.19 -21.10
CA VAL A 102 0.12 31.68 -19.92
C VAL A 102 1.10 32.20 -18.87
N GLU A 103 0.88 33.44 -18.42
CA GLU A 103 1.83 34.13 -17.55
C GLU A 103 1.94 33.45 -16.18
N GLU A 104 0.82 33.05 -15.60
CA GLU A 104 0.76 32.33 -14.32
C GLU A 104 1.56 31.01 -14.38
N PHE A 105 1.51 30.31 -15.51
CA PHE A 105 2.28 29.08 -15.73
C PHE A 105 3.77 29.37 -15.84
N LYS A 106 4.17 30.39 -16.62
CA LYS A 106 5.57 30.81 -16.75
C LYS A 106 6.17 31.26 -15.43
N GLU A 107 5.43 32.05 -14.66
CA GLU A 107 5.86 32.51 -13.33
C GLU A 107 6.05 31.33 -12.39
N ALA A 108 5.13 30.36 -12.40
CA ALA A 108 5.25 29.16 -11.57
C ALA A 108 6.47 28.31 -11.98
N LEU A 109 6.70 28.11 -13.27
CA LEU A 109 7.87 27.39 -13.76
C LEU A 109 9.17 28.12 -13.37
N SER A 110 9.26 29.43 -13.61
CA SER A 110 10.41 30.25 -13.22
C SER A 110 10.65 30.21 -11.71
N PHE A 111 9.60 30.15 -10.90
CA PHE A 111 9.71 30.03 -9.46
C PHE A 111 10.32 28.68 -9.06
N LEU A 112 9.84 27.56 -9.61
CA LEU A 112 10.38 26.22 -9.34
C LEU A 112 11.85 26.08 -9.81
N GLU A 113 12.18 26.59 -11.00
CA GLU A 113 13.56 26.66 -11.47
C GLU A 113 14.44 27.55 -10.56
N GLY A 114 13.87 28.65 -10.04
CA GLY A 114 14.51 29.51 -9.05
C GLY A 114 14.85 28.73 -7.77
N LEU A 115 13.91 27.96 -7.24
CA LEU A 115 14.13 27.11 -6.06
C LEU A 115 15.23 26.07 -6.28
N GLN A 116 15.31 25.48 -7.49
CA GLN A 116 16.40 24.58 -7.83
C GLN A 116 17.77 25.28 -7.77
N LYS A 117 17.87 26.51 -8.29
CA LYS A 117 19.11 27.30 -8.27
C LYS A 117 19.49 27.68 -6.83
N THR A 118 18.54 28.16 -6.04
CA THR A 118 18.76 28.57 -4.64
C THR A 118 19.23 27.41 -3.75
N THR A 119 18.90 26.17 -4.12
CA THR A 119 19.27 24.96 -3.37
C THR A 119 20.45 24.21 -3.98
N ASP A 120 21.16 24.81 -4.95
CA ASP A 120 22.23 24.20 -5.74
C ASP A 120 21.83 22.85 -6.39
N GLY A 121 20.53 22.60 -6.57
CA GLY A 121 20.01 21.31 -7.04
C GLY A 121 20.31 20.14 -6.11
N LYS A 122 20.62 20.39 -4.82
CA LYS A 122 20.97 19.35 -3.84
C LYS A 122 19.76 18.61 -3.26
N ILE A 123 18.58 19.23 -3.33
CA ILE A 123 17.33 18.65 -2.83
C ILE A 123 16.42 18.22 -3.97
N LYS A 124 15.54 17.26 -3.69
CA LYS A 124 14.75 16.57 -4.71
C LYS A 124 13.49 17.34 -5.10
N GLY A 125 12.84 17.96 -4.13
CA GLY A 125 11.50 18.54 -4.22
C GLY A 125 11.29 19.47 -5.41
N PRO A 126 12.11 20.52 -5.60
CA PRO A 126 11.88 21.50 -6.67
C PRO A 126 11.95 20.91 -8.09
N LEU A 127 12.91 20.02 -8.37
CA LEU A 127 13.00 19.37 -9.69
C LEU A 127 11.86 18.34 -9.89
N LEU A 128 11.49 17.62 -8.83
CA LEU A 128 10.35 16.70 -8.89
C LEU A 128 9.03 17.46 -9.07
N ALA A 129 8.91 18.65 -8.50
CA ALA A 129 7.75 19.54 -8.62
C ALA A 129 7.64 20.10 -10.05
N GLU A 130 8.76 20.39 -10.70
CA GLU A 130 8.77 20.76 -12.12
C GLU A 130 8.22 19.63 -13.00
N ILE A 131 8.64 18.38 -12.75
CA ILE A 131 8.09 17.20 -13.43
C ILE A 131 6.58 17.06 -13.16
N GLU A 132 6.15 17.23 -11.91
CA GLU A 132 4.74 17.18 -11.52
C GLU A 132 3.91 18.27 -12.19
N LEU A 133 4.45 19.48 -12.32
CA LEU A 133 3.80 20.60 -13.00
C LEU A 133 3.49 20.22 -14.45
N PHE A 134 4.49 19.78 -15.21
CA PHE A 134 4.27 19.35 -16.60
C PHE A 134 3.31 18.17 -16.69
N PHE A 135 3.39 17.22 -15.76
CA PHE A 135 2.47 16.08 -15.70
C PHE A 135 1.02 16.50 -15.44
N LYS A 136 0.77 17.38 -14.47
CA LYS A 136 -0.56 17.87 -14.10
C LYS A 136 -1.25 18.58 -15.27
N PHE A 137 -0.48 19.32 -16.06
CA PHE A 137 -0.96 20.08 -17.21
C PHE A 137 -0.93 19.33 -18.55
N GLY A 138 -0.48 18.07 -18.57
CA GLY A 138 -0.51 17.22 -19.77
C GLY A 138 0.61 17.49 -20.80
N LEU A 139 1.66 18.23 -20.43
CA LEU A 139 2.82 18.55 -21.27
C LEU A 139 3.89 17.44 -21.20
N PHE A 140 3.51 16.23 -21.63
CA PHE A 140 4.29 15.02 -21.40
C PHE A 140 5.62 14.97 -22.16
N GLU A 141 5.75 15.70 -23.27
CA GLU A 141 6.98 15.81 -24.05
C GLU A 141 8.14 16.43 -23.27
N LYS A 142 7.85 17.23 -22.24
CA LYS A 142 8.87 17.86 -21.36
C LYS A 142 9.37 16.94 -20.25
N ILE A 143 8.63 15.88 -19.93
CA ILE A 143 8.89 15.04 -18.75
C ILE A 143 10.14 14.18 -18.92
N THR A 144 10.29 13.52 -20.08
CA THR A 144 11.39 12.58 -20.36
C THR A 144 12.78 13.19 -20.09
N PRO A 145 13.15 14.36 -20.64
CA PRO A 145 14.47 14.96 -20.37
C PRO A 145 14.65 15.35 -18.89
N LEU A 146 13.59 15.79 -18.21
CA LEU A 146 13.64 16.11 -16.79
C LEU A 146 13.86 14.87 -15.93
N ILE A 147 13.27 13.72 -16.26
CA ILE A 147 13.56 12.47 -15.56
C ILE A 147 15.04 12.06 -15.72
N VAL A 148 15.63 12.24 -16.91
CA VAL A 148 17.07 11.99 -17.11
C VAL A 148 17.91 12.94 -16.25
N GLN A 149 17.55 14.23 -16.18
CA GLN A 149 18.22 15.20 -15.32
C GLN A 149 18.06 14.85 -13.83
N TYR A 150 16.87 14.40 -13.43
CA TYR A 150 16.58 13.94 -12.07
C TYR A 150 17.40 12.69 -11.73
N PHE A 151 17.55 11.75 -12.68
CA PHE A 151 18.38 10.55 -12.51
C PHE A 151 19.87 10.89 -12.37
N LYS A 152 20.36 11.88 -13.12
CA LYS A 152 21.73 12.37 -12.98
C LYS A 152 22.01 12.89 -11.56
N ARG A 153 21.05 13.60 -10.95
CA ARG A 153 21.22 14.16 -9.60
C ARG A 153 20.93 13.16 -8.48
N PHE A 154 19.89 12.35 -8.64
CA PHE A 154 19.29 11.55 -7.55
C PHE A 154 19.18 10.06 -7.87
N GLY A 155 19.72 9.58 -8.98
CA GLY A 155 19.59 8.19 -9.41
C GLY A 155 20.13 7.16 -8.42
N LYS A 156 21.06 7.54 -7.53
CA LYS A 156 21.58 6.68 -6.44
C LYS A 156 20.68 6.60 -5.20
N VAL A 157 19.67 7.45 -5.10
CA VAL A 157 18.77 7.52 -3.94
C VAL A 157 17.78 6.36 -4.01
N ILE A 158 17.54 5.68 -2.89
CA ILE A 158 16.68 4.48 -2.84
C ILE A 158 15.24 4.75 -3.30
N SER A 159 14.74 5.97 -3.09
CA SER A 159 13.39 6.40 -3.50
C SER A 159 13.28 6.82 -4.96
N PHE A 160 14.37 6.91 -5.73
CA PHE A 160 14.35 7.41 -7.10
C PHE A 160 13.25 6.75 -7.96
N PHE A 161 13.18 5.42 -7.94
CA PHE A 161 12.19 4.70 -8.74
C PHE A 161 10.76 5.09 -8.34
N GLU A 162 10.45 5.12 -7.04
CA GLU A 162 9.11 5.48 -6.56
C GLU A 162 8.78 6.95 -6.82
N ASP A 163 9.78 7.85 -6.76
CA ASP A 163 9.61 9.27 -7.09
C ASP A 163 9.12 9.43 -8.54
N VAL A 164 9.67 8.65 -9.49
CA VAL A 164 9.39 8.82 -10.92
C VAL A 164 8.38 7.85 -11.51
N ARG A 165 8.01 6.79 -10.78
CA ARG A 165 7.22 5.65 -11.27
C ARG A 165 5.97 6.05 -12.04
N LYS A 166 5.19 6.99 -11.51
CA LYS A 166 3.93 7.44 -12.11
C LYS A 166 4.12 8.19 -13.43
N PHE A 167 5.28 8.82 -13.64
CA PHE A 167 5.58 9.56 -14.87
C PHE A 167 6.05 8.64 -16.01
N LEU A 168 6.42 7.39 -15.70
CA LEU A 168 6.88 6.44 -16.71
C LEU A 168 5.76 5.96 -17.64
N ASP A 169 4.51 6.03 -17.17
CA ASP A 169 3.31 5.65 -17.94
C ASP A 169 3.08 6.55 -19.15
N VAL A 170 3.50 7.82 -19.08
CA VAL A 170 3.26 8.80 -20.16
C VAL A 170 4.41 8.88 -21.17
N ILE A 171 5.47 8.10 -20.99
CA ILE A 171 6.59 8.05 -21.94
C ILE A 171 6.14 7.33 -23.22
N PRO A 172 6.21 8.00 -24.40
CA PRO A 172 5.81 7.40 -25.67
C PRO A 172 6.59 6.11 -25.99
N ASN A 173 5.90 5.09 -26.51
CA ASN A 173 6.48 3.78 -26.78
C ASN A 173 7.68 3.82 -27.73
N ASP A 174 7.62 4.67 -28.76
CA ASP A 174 8.69 4.92 -29.74
C ASP A 174 9.93 5.58 -29.12
N SER A 175 9.76 6.32 -28.02
CA SER A 175 10.83 7.03 -27.31
C SER A 175 11.46 6.24 -26.16
N LYS A 176 10.87 5.09 -25.77
CA LYS A 176 11.36 4.26 -24.63
C LYS A 176 12.79 3.78 -24.81
N ASP A 177 13.15 3.32 -26.01
CA ASP A 177 14.50 2.82 -26.28
C ASP A 177 15.56 3.92 -26.19
N SER A 178 15.29 5.11 -26.73
CA SER A 178 16.20 6.26 -26.59
C SER A 178 16.31 6.72 -25.14
N PHE A 179 15.20 6.75 -24.41
CA PHE A 179 15.19 7.12 -23.00
C PHE A 179 16.01 6.14 -22.14
N LEU A 180 15.81 4.83 -22.33
CA LEU A 180 16.59 3.81 -21.64
C LEU A 180 18.07 3.89 -21.96
N LYS A 181 18.45 4.20 -23.21
CA LYS A 181 19.85 4.44 -23.59
C LYS A 181 20.44 5.63 -22.84
N SER A 182 19.72 6.76 -22.76
CA SER A 182 20.17 7.94 -22.01
C SER A 182 20.41 7.62 -20.53
N LEU A 183 19.50 6.86 -19.89
CA LEU A 183 19.67 6.44 -18.50
C LEU A 183 20.81 5.44 -18.33
N SER A 184 20.99 4.51 -19.27
CA SER A 184 22.10 3.54 -19.25
C SER A 184 23.44 4.26 -19.24
N ASN A 185 23.62 5.23 -20.15
CA ASN A 185 24.85 6.03 -20.23
C ASN A 185 25.13 6.77 -18.92
N GLU A 186 24.09 7.34 -18.30
CA GLU A 186 24.23 8.05 -17.01
C GLU A 186 24.48 7.09 -15.83
N ALA A 187 24.00 5.84 -15.91
CA ALA A 187 24.24 4.80 -14.90
C ALA A 187 25.65 4.19 -14.98
N GLU A 188 26.30 4.27 -16.14
CA GLU A 188 27.68 3.84 -16.37
C GLU A 188 28.72 4.85 -15.85
N ILE A 189 28.32 6.11 -15.66
CA ILE A 189 29.19 7.13 -15.06
C ILE A 189 29.45 6.76 -13.60
N GLU A 190 30.74 6.61 -13.26
CA GLU A 190 31.15 6.33 -11.88
C GLU A 190 30.80 7.48 -10.95
N GLU A 191 30.06 7.17 -9.88
CA GLU A 191 29.83 8.07 -8.76
C GLU A 191 31.08 8.13 -7.87
N SER A 192 31.09 9.10 -6.94
CA SER A 192 32.15 9.29 -5.94
C SER A 192 32.25 8.17 -4.87
N GLY A 193 31.86 6.94 -5.22
CA GLY A 193 31.91 5.75 -4.37
C GLY A 193 31.23 4.56 -5.04
N GLN A 194 31.84 3.38 -4.92
CA GLN A 194 31.38 2.14 -5.57
C GLN A 194 29.92 1.79 -5.24
N ILE A 195 29.51 1.98 -3.98
CA ILE A 195 28.12 1.73 -3.53
C ILE A 195 27.14 2.71 -4.19
N SER A 196 27.52 3.97 -4.39
CA SER A 196 26.67 4.97 -5.05
C SER A 196 26.44 4.63 -6.51
N SER A 197 27.51 4.25 -7.24
CA SER A 197 27.41 3.77 -8.63
C SER A 197 26.52 2.54 -8.71
N PHE A 198 26.68 1.61 -7.76
CA PHE A 198 25.89 0.39 -7.68
C PHE A 198 24.40 0.69 -7.49
N LYS A 199 24.04 1.52 -6.50
CA LYS A 199 22.65 1.94 -6.25
C LYS A 199 22.02 2.63 -7.47
N LYS A 200 22.79 3.44 -8.20
CA LYS A 200 22.35 4.12 -9.41
C LYS A 200 22.00 3.13 -10.52
N ARG A 201 22.84 2.11 -10.75
CA ARG A 201 22.54 1.02 -11.71
C ARG A 201 21.30 0.23 -11.35
N ILE A 202 21.08 -0.09 -10.07
CA ILE A 202 19.84 -0.79 -9.63
C ILE A 202 18.60 0.01 -10.00
N ASN A 203 18.59 1.31 -9.72
CA ASN A 203 17.46 2.16 -10.06
C ASN A 203 17.22 2.21 -11.57
N TYR A 204 18.28 2.26 -12.38
CA TYR A 204 18.16 2.08 -13.83
C TYR A 204 17.52 0.72 -14.19
N TYR A 205 17.95 -0.39 -13.58
CA TYR A 205 17.36 -1.71 -13.84
C TYR A 205 15.88 -1.80 -13.49
N LYS A 206 15.43 -1.11 -12.43
CA LYS A 206 14.00 -1.00 -12.10
C LYS A 206 13.23 -0.26 -13.20
N ILE A 207 13.75 0.87 -13.69
CA ILE A 207 13.14 1.61 -14.83
C ILE A 207 13.08 0.73 -16.08
N ARG A 208 14.18 0.04 -16.39
CA ARG A 208 14.25 -0.88 -17.54
C ARG A 208 13.23 -2.01 -17.43
N PHE A 209 13.08 -2.62 -16.26
CA PHE A 209 12.07 -3.64 -16.02
C PHE A 209 10.64 -3.11 -16.10
N CYS A 210 10.43 -1.87 -15.63
CA CYS A 210 9.14 -1.19 -15.65
C CYS A 210 8.67 -0.90 -17.08
N LEU A 211 9.55 -0.36 -17.93
CA LEU A 211 9.18 0.08 -19.28
C LEU A 211 9.10 -1.05 -20.31
N ILE A 212 9.78 -2.17 -20.07
CA ILE A 212 9.77 -3.31 -20.98
C ILE A 212 8.65 -4.25 -20.56
N SER A 213 7.55 -4.21 -21.32
CA SER A 213 6.36 -5.04 -21.11
C SER A 213 6.61 -6.50 -21.46
N VAL A 214 7.32 -6.76 -22.57
CA VAL A 214 7.66 -8.11 -23.03
C VAL A 214 9.10 -8.13 -23.50
N PHE A 215 9.94 -8.83 -22.76
CA PHE A 215 11.26 -9.20 -23.26
C PHE A 215 11.12 -10.37 -24.24
N GLU A 216 11.71 -10.22 -25.43
CA GLU A 216 12.09 -11.36 -26.27
C GLU A 216 12.88 -12.37 -25.42
N SER A 217 12.68 -13.67 -25.67
CA SER A 217 13.22 -14.76 -24.82
C SER A 217 14.73 -14.64 -24.56
N GLU A 218 15.51 -14.30 -25.58
CA GLU A 218 16.96 -14.12 -25.46
C GLU A 218 17.32 -12.90 -24.62
N LYS A 219 16.73 -11.73 -24.92
CA LYS A 219 16.93 -10.48 -24.16
C LYS A 219 16.54 -10.64 -22.69
N ARG A 220 15.47 -11.38 -22.41
CA ARG A 220 15.02 -11.73 -21.06
C ARG A 220 16.08 -12.51 -20.30
N THR A 221 16.61 -13.55 -20.95
CA THR A 221 17.62 -14.44 -20.37
C THR A 221 18.90 -13.67 -20.06
N LEU A 222 19.35 -12.80 -20.98
CA LEU A 222 20.51 -11.93 -20.77
C LEU A 222 20.28 -10.96 -19.61
N PHE A 223 19.10 -10.33 -19.54
CA PHE A 223 18.79 -9.41 -18.47
C PHE A 223 18.71 -10.11 -17.10
N LYS A 224 18.09 -11.29 -17.02
CA LYS A 224 18.11 -12.13 -15.80
C LYS A 224 19.54 -12.44 -15.36
N LYS A 225 20.42 -12.86 -16.28
CA LYS A 225 21.84 -13.13 -15.98
C LYS A 225 22.56 -11.90 -15.45
N LEU A 226 22.33 -10.72 -16.05
CA LEU A 226 22.88 -9.46 -15.58
C LEU A 226 22.42 -9.13 -14.15
N LEU A 227 21.12 -9.25 -13.87
CA LEU A 227 20.55 -9.00 -12.54
C LEU A 227 21.14 -9.94 -11.48
N LEU A 228 21.26 -11.22 -11.79
CA LEU A 228 21.87 -12.19 -10.87
C LEU A 228 23.36 -11.89 -10.63
N LYS A 229 24.10 -11.50 -11.67
CA LYS A 229 25.49 -11.05 -11.50
C LYS A 229 25.57 -9.86 -10.55
N GLU A 230 24.76 -8.82 -10.78
CA GLU A 230 24.75 -7.63 -9.91
C GLU A 230 24.30 -7.99 -8.49
N TYR A 231 23.36 -8.92 -8.30
CA TYR A 231 23.01 -9.43 -6.97
C TYR A 231 24.24 -10.00 -6.23
N PHE A 232 25.02 -10.87 -6.87
CA PHE A 232 26.22 -11.44 -6.26
C PHE A 232 27.30 -10.39 -6.00
N ASP A 233 27.53 -9.46 -6.94
CA ASP A 233 28.46 -8.34 -6.75
C ASP A 233 28.01 -7.47 -5.55
N GLY A 234 26.70 -7.27 -5.39
CA GLY A 234 26.10 -6.54 -4.27
C GLY A 234 26.28 -7.22 -2.92
N LEU A 235 26.31 -8.55 -2.85
CA LEU A 235 26.63 -9.29 -1.63
C LEU A 235 28.07 -9.05 -1.19
N GLU A 236 28.99 -8.98 -2.14
CA GLU A 236 30.41 -8.72 -1.85
C GLU A 236 30.62 -7.31 -1.28
N LEU A 237 29.87 -6.33 -1.81
CA LEU A 237 29.86 -4.95 -1.30
C LEU A 237 29.22 -4.82 0.08
N GLY A 238 28.27 -5.70 0.41
CA GLY A 238 27.47 -5.64 1.62
C GLY A 238 27.91 -6.60 2.73
N LYS A 239 29.15 -7.13 2.69
CA LYS A 239 29.68 -8.06 3.70
C LYS A 239 29.62 -7.52 5.13
N ASP A 240 29.86 -6.23 5.28
CA ASP A 240 29.91 -5.55 6.58
C ASP A 240 28.57 -4.91 6.98
N LEU A 241 27.50 -5.12 6.18
CA LEU A 241 26.16 -4.65 6.54
C LEU A 241 25.65 -5.40 7.77
N LYS A 242 24.84 -4.70 8.57
CA LYS A 242 24.16 -5.37 9.69
C LYS A 242 23.17 -6.38 9.12
N VAL A 243 22.95 -7.48 9.84
CA VAL A 243 21.99 -8.52 9.43
C VAL A 243 20.58 -7.95 9.21
N THR A 244 20.23 -6.87 9.93
CA THR A 244 18.97 -6.14 9.82
C THR A 244 18.82 -5.28 8.56
N GLU A 245 19.92 -4.99 7.87
CA GLU A 245 19.94 -4.17 6.67
C GLU A 245 19.73 -5.05 5.43
N ARG A 246 19.05 -4.49 4.42
CA ARG A 246 18.93 -5.15 3.12
C ARG A 246 20.27 -5.10 2.40
N GLN A 247 20.61 -6.18 1.71
CA GLN A 247 21.81 -6.20 0.86
C GLN A 247 21.65 -5.23 -0.31
N TYR A 248 22.75 -4.66 -0.77
CA TYR A 248 22.70 -3.68 -1.86
C TYR A 248 22.03 -4.25 -3.11
N GLY A 249 22.30 -5.52 -3.45
CA GLY A 249 21.80 -6.18 -4.66
C GLY A 249 20.43 -6.84 -4.53
N ASP A 250 19.76 -6.77 -3.37
CA ASP A 250 18.50 -7.48 -3.12
C ASP A 250 17.42 -7.20 -4.17
N ASP A 251 17.33 -5.96 -4.63
CA ASP A 251 16.34 -5.57 -5.63
C ASP A 251 16.59 -6.26 -6.98
N CYS A 252 17.85 -6.57 -7.32
CA CYS A 252 18.18 -7.32 -8.53
C CYS A 252 17.70 -8.77 -8.46
N LEU A 253 17.79 -9.41 -7.28
CA LEU A 253 17.27 -10.77 -7.09
C LEU A 253 15.75 -10.79 -7.26
N VAL A 254 15.05 -9.84 -6.64
CA VAL A 254 13.60 -9.72 -6.77
C VAL A 254 13.21 -9.48 -8.23
N LEU A 255 13.94 -8.62 -8.96
CA LEU A 255 13.70 -8.36 -10.40
C LEU A 255 13.87 -9.64 -11.22
N ALA A 256 14.93 -10.41 -10.95
CA ALA A 256 15.19 -11.67 -11.62
C ALA A 256 14.06 -12.69 -11.36
N VAL A 257 13.53 -12.75 -10.14
CA VAL A 257 12.41 -13.62 -9.79
C VAL A 257 11.12 -13.14 -10.46
N LEU A 258 10.84 -11.84 -10.51
CA LEU A 258 9.67 -11.31 -11.23
C LEU A 258 9.70 -11.72 -12.71
N LEU A 259 10.87 -11.67 -13.38
CA LEU A 259 11.02 -12.15 -14.76
C LEU A 259 10.71 -13.66 -14.92
N ILE A 260 11.09 -14.46 -13.92
CA ILE A 260 10.81 -15.91 -13.89
C ILE A 260 9.30 -16.15 -13.72
N ILE A 261 8.65 -15.40 -12.82
CA ILE A 261 7.21 -15.52 -12.56
C ILE A 261 6.38 -15.03 -13.76
N GLU A 262 6.78 -13.94 -14.41
CA GLU A 262 6.21 -13.52 -15.68
C GLU A 262 6.31 -14.63 -16.73
N GLN A 263 7.47 -15.31 -16.82
CA GLN A 263 7.64 -16.43 -17.75
C GLN A 263 6.76 -17.64 -17.38
N TYR A 264 6.67 -17.96 -16.09
CA TYR A 264 5.82 -19.03 -15.59
C TYR A 264 4.35 -18.79 -15.92
N HIS A 265 3.84 -17.57 -15.77
CA HIS A 265 2.45 -17.26 -16.13
C HIS A 265 2.16 -17.67 -17.58
N HIS A 266 3.06 -17.34 -18.52
CA HIS A 266 2.85 -17.66 -19.94
C HIS A 266 3.07 -19.13 -20.28
N SER A 267 4.07 -19.80 -19.68
CA SER A 267 4.44 -21.17 -20.05
C SER A 267 3.78 -22.26 -19.20
N GLN A 268 3.31 -21.91 -18.00
CA GLN A 268 2.85 -22.81 -16.95
C GLN A 268 3.88 -23.89 -16.57
N ASP A 269 5.16 -23.64 -16.80
CA ASP A 269 6.25 -24.56 -16.50
C ASP A 269 6.67 -24.49 -15.02
N SER A 270 6.28 -25.48 -14.23
CA SER A 270 6.57 -25.55 -12.79
C SER A 270 8.06 -25.52 -12.44
N ARG A 271 8.96 -25.87 -13.37
CA ARG A 271 10.42 -25.74 -13.20
C ARG A 271 10.85 -24.31 -12.86
N LEU A 272 10.13 -23.32 -13.40
CA LEU A 272 10.37 -21.90 -13.13
C LEU A 272 10.01 -21.53 -11.69
N LEU A 273 8.98 -22.14 -11.10
CA LEU A 273 8.66 -21.93 -9.69
C LEU A 273 9.76 -22.47 -8.78
N TYR A 274 10.33 -23.63 -9.10
CA TYR A 274 11.47 -24.17 -8.35
C TYR A 274 12.73 -23.30 -8.49
N GLU A 275 13.00 -22.75 -9.68
CA GLU A 275 14.09 -21.79 -9.88
C GLU A 275 13.88 -20.53 -9.02
N ALA A 276 12.68 -19.96 -9.04
CA ALA A 276 12.31 -18.81 -8.22
C ALA A 276 12.48 -19.10 -6.72
N LEU A 277 11.99 -20.25 -6.23
CA LEU A 277 12.16 -20.67 -4.85
C LEU A 277 13.63 -20.80 -4.46
N TYR A 278 14.45 -21.45 -5.30
CA TYR A 278 15.88 -21.61 -5.02
C TYR A 278 16.58 -20.26 -4.85
N LEU A 279 16.30 -19.31 -5.74
CA LEU A 279 16.85 -17.96 -5.67
C LEU A 279 16.38 -17.24 -4.41
N LEU A 280 15.08 -17.26 -4.11
CA LEU A 280 14.52 -16.56 -2.96
C LEU A 280 14.97 -17.16 -1.62
N GLU A 281 14.99 -18.49 -1.47
CA GLU A 281 15.49 -19.17 -0.26
C GLU A 281 16.97 -18.87 -0.02
N SER A 282 17.76 -18.81 -1.10
CA SER A 282 19.17 -18.38 -1.02
C SER A 282 19.28 -16.91 -0.64
N GLY A 283 18.41 -16.07 -1.19
CA GLY A 283 18.31 -14.64 -0.91
C GLY A 283 18.01 -14.33 0.55
N VAL A 284 16.97 -14.95 1.11
CA VAL A 284 16.56 -14.74 2.51
C VAL A 284 17.65 -15.17 3.49
N LYS A 285 18.47 -16.18 3.18
CA LYS A 285 19.64 -16.53 4.01
C LYS A 285 20.71 -15.44 4.06
N LYS A 286 20.81 -14.59 3.03
CA LYS A 286 21.74 -13.46 2.95
C LYS A 286 21.12 -12.14 3.42
N SER A 287 19.79 -12.04 3.33
CA SER A 287 19.00 -10.85 3.66
C SER A 287 17.79 -11.25 4.50
N THR A 288 18.06 -11.71 5.74
CA THR A 288 17.08 -12.35 6.65
C THR A 288 15.81 -11.53 6.90
N TYR A 289 15.89 -10.21 6.85
CA TYR A 289 14.76 -9.31 7.12
C TYR A 289 14.12 -8.74 5.85
N ASN A 290 14.47 -9.25 4.66
CA ASN A 290 13.86 -8.80 3.41
C ASN A 290 12.42 -9.33 3.28
N PHE A 291 11.44 -8.46 3.57
CA PHE A 291 10.03 -8.82 3.55
C PHE A 291 9.51 -9.15 2.15
N GLN A 292 10.03 -8.53 1.09
CA GLN A 292 9.58 -8.77 -0.28
C GLN A 292 9.86 -10.22 -0.68
N MET A 293 11.08 -10.70 -0.41
CA MET A 293 11.46 -12.09 -0.69
C MET A 293 10.60 -13.08 0.10
N LYS A 294 10.32 -12.80 1.37
CA LYS A 294 9.46 -13.64 2.22
C LYS A 294 8.02 -13.69 1.72
N ILE A 295 7.43 -12.55 1.35
CA ILE A 295 6.09 -12.49 0.76
C ILE A 295 6.06 -13.32 -0.54
N MET A 296 7.07 -13.19 -1.40
CA MET A 296 7.13 -13.96 -2.64
C MET A 296 7.25 -15.47 -2.39
N LEU A 297 8.09 -15.89 -1.44
CA LEU A 297 8.21 -17.29 -1.02
C LEU A 297 6.86 -17.83 -0.55
N ILE A 298 6.19 -17.11 0.36
CA ILE A 298 4.87 -17.50 0.86
C ILE A 298 3.90 -17.73 -0.29
N ARG A 299 3.78 -16.79 -1.22
CA ARG A 299 2.82 -16.90 -2.34
C ARG A 299 3.18 -18.04 -3.30
N ILE A 300 4.46 -18.26 -3.60
CA ILE A 300 4.89 -19.36 -4.48
C ILE A 300 4.68 -20.72 -3.79
N TYR A 301 4.92 -20.83 -2.49
CA TYR A 301 4.63 -22.06 -1.74
C TYR A 301 3.13 -22.35 -1.63
N LEU A 302 2.30 -21.33 -1.44
CA LEU A 302 0.83 -21.46 -1.51
C LEU A 302 0.39 -21.96 -2.89
N LEU A 303 0.96 -21.42 -3.97
CA LEU A 303 0.69 -21.85 -5.35
C LEU A 303 1.08 -23.32 -5.58
N LEU A 304 2.18 -23.78 -4.99
CA LEU A 304 2.61 -25.18 -5.04
C LEU A 304 1.88 -26.10 -4.05
N GLY A 305 1.01 -25.56 -3.18
CA GLY A 305 0.30 -26.33 -2.17
C GLY A 305 1.18 -26.85 -1.02
N VAL A 306 2.31 -26.19 -0.72
CA VAL A 306 3.25 -26.63 0.32
C VAL A 306 3.11 -25.76 1.57
N SER A 307 2.54 -26.31 2.65
CA SER A 307 2.14 -25.55 3.83
C SER A 307 3.27 -25.22 4.82
N GLN A 308 4.20 -26.14 5.08
CA GLN A 308 5.23 -25.94 6.14
C GLN A 308 6.10 -24.69 5.92
N PRO A 309 6.65 -24.41 4.73
CA PRO A 309 7.44 -23.20 4.49
C PRO A 309 6.62 -21.92 4.60
N VAL A 310 5.31 -21.95 4.29
CA VAL A 310 4.41 -20.81 4.49
C VAL A 310 4.34 -20.44 5.97
N VAL A 311 4.22 -21.42 6.86
CA VAL A 311 4.25 -21.18 8.32
C VAL A 311 5.59 -20.60 8.74
N THR A 312 6.70 -21.20 8.29
CA THR A 312 8.06 -20.72 8.63
C THR A 312 8.24 -19.25 8.22
N HIS A 313 7.94 -18.91 6.98
CA HIS A 313 8.17 -17.56 6.46
C HIS A 313 7.18 -16.55 7.03
N SER A 314 5.91 -16.93 7.25
CA SER A 314 4.90 -16.04 7.87
C SER A 314 5.22 -15.71 9.33
N LEU A 315 5.72 -16.67 10.11
CA LEU A 315 6.21 -16.40 11.46
C LEU A 315 7.44 -15.48 11.42
N SER A 316 8.33 -15.67 10.44
CA SER A 316 9.53 -14.84 10.29
C SER A 316 9.25 -13.41 9.81
N LEU A 317 8.07 -13.12 9.27
CA LEU A 317 7.62 -11.75 8.96
C LEU A 317 7.27 -10.96 10.22
N ASP A 318 7.04 -11.65 11.34
CA ASP A 318 6.72 -11.05 12.65
C ASP A 318 5.52 -10.07 12.60
N VAL A 319 4.48 -10.43 11.82
CA VAL A 319 3.23 -9.66 11.71
C VAL A 319 2.55 -9.58 13.08
N LYS A 320 2.35 -8.36 13.58
CA LYS A 320 1.84 -8.03 14.91
C LYS A 320 0.88 -6.83 14.88
N GLN A 321 0.00 -6.77 15.88
CA GLN A 321 -0.92 -5.64 16.10
C GLN A 321 -1.71 -5.31 14.83
N ILE A 322 -1.75 -4.03 14.43
CA ILE A 322 -2.51 -3.57 13.27
C ILE A 322 -2.14 -4.31 11.97
N LEU A 323 -0.91 -4.83 11.85
CA LEU A 323 -0.49 -5.58 10.68
C LEU A 323 -1.24 -6.91 10.53
N LEU A 324 -1.84 -7.46 11.61
CA LEU A 324 -2.69 -8.65 11.54
C LEU A 324 -4.02 -8.37 10.82
N ASP A 325 -4.51 -7.13 10.84
CA ASP A 325 -5.68 -6.74 10.07
C ASP A 325 -5.31 -6.53 8.58
N THR A 326 -4.12 -5.98 8.32
CA THR A 326 -3.74 -5.54 6.98
C THR A 326 -3.00 -6.60 6.16
N LEU A 327 -2.25 -7.52 6.76
CA LEU A 327 -1.32 -8.43 6.06
C LEU A 327 -1.65 -9.92 6.18
N THR A 328 -2.59 -10.31 7.03
CA THR A 328 -2.89 -11.75 7.26
C THR A 328 -3.33 -12.48 6.00
N TYR A 329 -4.02 -11.80 5.07
CA TYR A 329 -4.42 -12.37 3.78
C TYR A 329 -3.26 -12.94 2.95
N ILE A 330 -2.03 -12.46 3.17
CA ILE A 330 -0.85 -12.87 2.41
C ILE A 330 -0.56 -14.36 2.64
N TYR A 331 -0.82 -14.88 3.84
CA TYR A 331 -0.43 -16.24 4.25
C TYR A 331 -1.57 -17.10 4.78
N ALA A 332 -2.67 -16.52 5.28
CA ALA A 332 -3.70 -17.26 6.01
C ALA A 332 -5.01 -17.50 5.23
N ASP A 333 -5.31 -16.67 4.22
CA ASP A 333 -6.52 -16.84 3.42
C ASP A 333 -6.51 -18.20 2.70
N ASP A 334 -7.57 -18.99 2.89
CA ASP A 334 -7.74 -20.36 2.38
C ASP A 334 -6.64 -21.37 2.81
N PHE A 335 -5.81 -21.04 3.80
CA PHE A 335 -4.66 -21.87 4.19
C PHE A 335 -5.08 -23.26 4.73
N GLU A 336 -6.28 -23.38 5.30
CA GLU A 336 -6.89 -24.65 5.73
C GLU A 336 -7.08 -25.66 4.60
N ARG A 337 -7.02 -25.25 3.33
CA ARG A 337 -7.12 -26.15 2.17
C ARG A 337 -5.85 -26.96 1.91
N ILE A 338 -4.69 -26.50 2.38
CA ILE A 338 -3.39 -27.10 2.08
C ILE A 338 -2.59 -27.51 3.33
N ALA A 339 -2.97 -27.00 4.50
CA ALA A 339 -2.28 -27.24 5.76
C ALA A 339 -3.08 -28.21 6.64
N PRO A 340 -2.40 -28.94 7.56
CA PRO A 340 -3.09 -29.60 8.66
C PRO A 340 -4.01 -28.63 9.41
N ILE A 341 -5.21 -29.09 9.74
CA ILE A 341 -6.29 -28.24 10.27
C ILE A 341 -5.89 -27.54 11.58
N ASP A 342 -5.16 -28.23 12.45
CA ASP A 342 -4.63 -27.71 13.70
C ASP A 342 -3.64 -26.55 13.46
N VAL A 343 -2.75 -26.70 12.47
CA VAL A 343 -1.78 -25.68 12.08
C VAL A 343 -2.48 -24.46 11.48
N ALA A 344 -3.44 -24.68 10.57
CA ALA A 344 -4.23 -23.60 9.96
C ALA A 344 -5.03 -22.82 11.02
N GLY A 345 -5.71 -23.54 11.92
CA GLY A 345 -6.48 -22.95 13.01
C GLY A 345 -5.63 -22.07 13.92
N GLN A 346 -4.44 -22.53 14.31
CA GLN A 346 -3.51 -21.73 15.13
C GLN A 346 -3.04 -20.45 14.42
N LEU A 347 -2.72 -20.54 13.13
CA LEU A 347 -2.22 -19.41 12.35
C LEU A 347 -3.29 -18.30 12.22
N VAL A 348 -4.53 -18.67 11.92
CA VAL A 348 -5.64 -17.72 11.80
C VAL A 348 -6.06 -17.17 13.16
N LYS A 349 -6.07 -18.00 14.22
CA LYS A 349 -6.42 -17.57 15.58
C LYS A 349 -5.51 -16.46 16.09
N LYS A 350 -4.22 -16.46 15.71
CA LYS A 350 -3.29 -15.36 16.02
C LYS A 350 -3.77 -14.02 15.45
N ALA A 351 -4.39 -14.02 14.26
CA ALA A 351 -4.90 -12.80 13.65
C ALA A 351 -6.06 -12.18 14.45
N LEU A 352 -6.78 -12.96 15.25
CA LEU A 352 -7.87 -12.43 16.08
C LEU A 352 -7.41 -11.55 17.26
N ALA A 353 -6.12 -11.61 17.61
CA ALA A 353 -5.57 -10.90 18.77
C ALA A 353 -5.76 -9.37 18.69
N ILE A 354 -5.57 -8.77 17.51
CA ILE A 354 -5.70 -7.31 17.32
C ILE A 354 -7.12 -6.81 17.59
N TYR A 355 -8.14 -7.56 17.20
CA TYR A 355 -9.53 -7.15 17.42
C TYR A 355 -9.92 -7.22 18.90
N ASN A 356 -9.44 -8.23 19.61
CA ASN A 356 -9.62 -8.34 21.07
C ASN A 356 -8.92 -7.20 21.80
N SER A 357 -7.72 -6.80 21.36
CA SER A 357 -7.03 -5.61 21.87
C SER A 357 -7.82 -4.33 21.57
N ASN A 358 -8.35 -4.16 20.35
CA ASN A 358 -9.14 -2.98 19.98
C ASN A 358 -10.43 -2.82 20.80
N GLU A 359 -11.11 -3.92 21.13
CA GLU A 359 -12.31 -3.89 21.97
C GLU A 359 -12.03 -3.37 23.40
N LYS A 360 -10.81 -3.58 23.91
CA LYS A 360 -10.40 -3.21 25.27
C LYS A 360 -9.63 -1.89 25.34
N GLU A 361 -8.60 -1.75 24.51
CA GLU A 361 -7.62 -0.65 24.59
C GLU A 361 -8.14 0.65 23.96
N THR A 362 -8.87 0.59 22.84
CA THR A 362 -9.35 1.80 22.15
C THR A 362 -10.35 2.63 22.98
N PRO A 363 -11.31 2.04 23.73
CA PRO A 363 -12.11 2.78 24.70
C PRO A 363 -11.30 3.49 25.79
N GLU A 364 -10.23 2.86 26.30
CA GLU A 364 -9.35 3.50 27.28
C GLU A 364 -8.62 4.70 26.68
N MET A 365 -8.15 4.59 25.44
CA MET A 365 -7.53 5.70 24.71
C MET A 365 -8.50 6.87 24.51
N LEU A 366 -9.78 6.60 24.24
CA LEU A 366 -10.81 7.64 24.17
C LEU A 366 -10.97 8.36 25.53
N ILE A 367 -11.02 7.62 26.64
CA ILE A 367 -11.09 8.21 27.98
C ILE A 367 -9.86 9.07 28.26
N GLN A 368 -8.66 8.60 27.90
CA GLN A 368 -7.43 9.37 28.05
C GLN A 368 -7.43 10.63 27.18
N ALA A 369 -7.92 10.55 25.94
CA ALA A 369 -8.03 11.71 25.06
C ALA A 369 -8.92 12.81 25.67
N TYR A 370 -10.04 12.45 26.32
CA TYR A 370 -10.85 13.39 27.08
C TYR A 370 -10.11 13.95 28.31
N LYS A 371 -9.52 13.09 29.14
CA LYS A 371 -8.80 13.48 30.36
C LYS A 371 -7.64 14.44 30.09
N PHE A 372 -6.89 14.19 29.03
CA PHE A 372 -5.75 15.01 28.63
C PHE A 372 -6.14 16.10 27.62
N GLY A 373 -7.42 16.26 27.28
CA GLY A 373 -7.91 17.29 26.35
C GLY A 373 -7.33 17.22 24.95
N THR A 374 -7.00 16.03 24.46
CA THR A 374 -6.53 15.79 23.08
C THR A 374 -7.74 15.57 22.18
N TYR A 375 -8.64 16.57 22.12
CA TYR A 375 -9.95 16.43 21.48
C TYR A 375 -9.86 16.16 19.97
N SER A 376 -8.83 16.67 19.30
CA SER A 376 -8.59 16.43 17.87
C SER A 376 -8.40 14.95 17.51
N LYS A 377 -8.00 14.11 18.46
CA LYS A 377 -7.79 12.67 18.25
C LYS A 377 -9.01 11.81 18.53
N ILE A 378 -10.05 12.35 19.16
CA ILE A 378 -11.26 11.59 19.51
C ILE A 378 -11.98 11.06 18.26
N PRO A 379 -12.25 11.87 17.21
CA PRO A 379 -12.85 11.35 15.98
C PRO A 379 -11.99 10.30 15.29
N GLU A 380 -10.66 10.48 15.31
CA GLU A 380 -9.70 9.51 14.75
C GLU A 380 -9.78 8.15 15.47
N PHE A 381 -9.80 8.14 16.81
CA PHE A 381 -9.94 6.90 17.59
C PHE A 381 -11.30 6.23 17.39
N GLN A 382 -12.38 7.01 17.26
CA GLN A 382 -13.71 6.46 16.98
C GLN A 382 -13.76 5.81 15.59
N ASN A 383 -13.22 6.47 14.58
CA ASN A 383 -13.13 5.92 13.23
C ASN A 383 -12.27 4.65 13.21
N PHE A 384 -11.09 4.69 13.85
CA PHE A 384 -10.22 3.52 13.98
C PHE A 384 -10.94 2.34 14.62
N LYS A 385 -11.65 2.56 15.74
CA LYS A 385 -12.43 1.52 16.42
C LYS A 385 -13.46 0.90 15.47
N GLN A 386 -14.27 1.73 14.82
CA GLN A 386 -15.34 1.27 13.92
C GLN A 386 -14.78 0.52 12.71
N ARG A 387 -13.72 1.05 12.10
CA ARG A 387 -13.05 0.44 10.95
C ARG A 387 -12.48 -0.92 11.32
N LEU A 388 -11.82 -1.05 12.46
CA LEU A 388 -11.25 -2.33 12.88
C LEU A 388 -12.33 -3.35 13.32
N SER A 389 -13.41 -2.91 13.97
CA SER A 389 -14.54 -3.77 14.37
C SER A 389 -15.40 -4.24 13.19
N ASN A 390 -15.35 -3.56 12.05
CA ASN A 390 -16.07 -3.92 10.83
C ASN A 390 -15.11 -4.42 9.74
N SER A 391 -13.97 -4.98 10.11
CA SER A 391 -12.97 -5.45 9.14
C SER A 391 -13.42 -6.71 8.40
N ILE A 392 -13.22 -6.72 7.08
CA ILE A 392 -13.37 -7.93 6.25
C ILE A 392 -12.42 -9.03 6.71
N GLN A 393 -11.17 -8.71 7.06
CA GLN A 393 -10.20 -9.70 7.51
C GLN A 393 -10.65 -10.34 8.84
N GLN A 394 -11.25 -9.55 9.75
CA GLN A 394 -11.84 -10.09 10.98
C GLN A 394 -12.92 -11.12 10.67
N ALA A 395 -13.83 -10.76 9.75
CA ALA A 395 -14.92 -11.64 9.35
C ALA A 395 -14.40 -12.95 8.74
N ILE A 396 -13.38 -12.90 7.89
CA ILE A 396 -12.72 -14.09 7.33
C ILE A 396 -12.13 -14.95 8.45
N SER A 397 -11.32 -14.35 9.33
CA SER A 397 -10.62 -15.08 10.38
C SER A 397 -11.57 -15.74 11.40
N ILE A 398 -12.68 -15.11 11.78
CA ILE A 398 -13.69 -15.72 12.66
C ILE A 398 -14.26 -17.00 12.05
N ARG A 399 -14.55 -16.98 10.75
CA ARG A 399 -15.14 -18.12 10.02
C ARG A 399 -14.14 -19.24 9.82
N GLN A 400 -12.91 -18.90 9.45
CA GLN A 400 -11.83 -19.87 9.33
C GLN A 400 -11.54 -20.55 10.68
N VAL A 401 -11.49 -19.80 11.79
CA VAL A 401 -11.35 -20.40 13.12
C VAL A 401 -12.52 -21.34 13.42
N ALA A 402 -13.77 -20.91 13.22
CA ALA A 402 -14.94 -21.75 13.44
C ALA A 402 -14.90 -23.04 12.59
N LEU A 403 -14.54 -22.92 11.32
CA LEU A 403 -14.38 -24.06 10.41
C LEU A 403 -13.30 -25.02 10.89
N THR A 404 -12.10 -24.51 11.19
CA THR A 404 -10.97 -25.36 11.63
C THR A 404 -11.26 -26.08 12.94
N GLU A 405 -11.88 -25.40 13.92
CA GLU A 405 -12.26 -26.01 15.20
C GLU A 405 -13.35 -27.09 15.00
N ILE A 406 -14.38 -26.82 14.18
CA ILE A 406 -15.40 -27.83 13.85
C ILE A 406 -14.75 -29.05 13.19
N LEU A 407 -13.91 -28.85 12.18
CA LEU A 407 -13.24 -29.95 11.48
C LEU A 407 -12.32 -30.75 12.41
N ALA A 408 -11.58 -30.08 13.29
CA ALA A 408 -10.71 -30.73 14.27
C ALA A 408 -11.49 -31.58 15.28
N LEU A 409 -12.69 -31.13 15.67
CA LEU A 409 -13.53 -31.79 16.67
C LEU A 409 -14.54 -32.78 16.07
N SER A 410 -14.59 -32.93 14.74
CA SER A 410 -15.54 -33.81 14.04
C SER A 410 -15.22 -35.31 14.16
N SER A 411 -14.15 -35.68 14.88
CA SER A 411 -13.84 -37.09 15.12
C SER A 411 -14.84 -37.71 16.11
N PRO A 412 -15.16 -39.02 16.00
CA PRO A 412 -16.06 -39.69 16.93
C PRO A 412 -15.64 -39.58 18.40
N GLU A 413 -14.34 -39.55 18.66
CA GLU A 413 -13.75 -39.44 20.00
C GLU A 413 -13.91 -38.03 20.59
N SER A 414 -13.89 -37.00 19.75
CA SER A 414 -13.97 -35.60 20.14
C SER A 414 -15.37 -35.01 20.06
N PHE A 415 -16.39 -35.77 19.66
CA PHE A 415 -17.74 -35.26 19.40
C PHE A 415 -18.36 -34.50 20.60
N LYS A 416 -18.14 -34.97 21.85
CA LYS A 416 -18.61 -34.24 23.04
C LYS A 416 -17.99 -32.84 23.16
N HIS A 417 -16.75 -32.65 22.72
CA HIS A 417 -16.10 -31.35 22.69
C HIS A 417 -16.67 -30.48 21.56
N LEU A 418 -17.02 -31.08 20.43
CA LEU A 418 -17.75 -30.38 19.36
C LEU A 418 -19.08 -29.84 19.89
N GLU A 419 -19.86 -30.64 20.63
CA GLU A 419 -21.12 -30.21 21.26
C GLU A 419 -20.92 -28.96 22.13
N VAL A 420 -19.92 -28.99 23.02
CA VAL A 420 -19.60 -27.85 23.89
C VAL A 420 -19.19 -26.63 23.07
N TYR A 421 -18.36 -26.82 22.06
CA TYR A 421 -17.87 -25.75 21.19
C TYR A 421 -19.02 -25.05 20.45
N VAL A 422 -19.88 -25.83 19.77
CA VAL A 422 -20.95 -25.26 18.94
C VAL A 422 -22.04 -24.58 19.78
N VAL A 423 -22.32 -25.10 20.98
CA VAL A 423 -23.23 -24.44 21.94
C VAL A 423 -22.70 -23.05 22.31
N GLY A 424 -21.38 -22.95 22.56
CA GLY A 424 -20.69 -21.71 22.90
C GLY A 424 -20.47 -20.73 21.73
N LEU A 425 -20.75 -21.12 20.48
CA LEU A 425 -20.61 -20.23 19.32
C LEU A 425 -21.57 -19.04 19.41
N ASP A 426 -20.99 -17.84 19.31
CA ASP A 426 -21.72 -16.59 19.15
C ASP A 426 -22.19 -16.43 17.70
N VAL A 427 -23.42 -16.89 17.46
CA VAL A 427 -24.07 -16.85 16.13
C VAL A 427 -24.20 -15.42 15.60
N SER A 428 -24.28 -14.42 16.47
CA SER A 428 -24.43 -13.01 16.06
C SER A 428 -23.23 -12.49 15.28
N LYS A 429 -22.03 -13.06 15.50
CA LYS A 429 -20.80 -12.71 14.77
C LYS A 429 -20.65 -13.46 13.43
N LEU A 430 -21.45 -14.50 13.22
CA LEU A 430 -21.39 -15.36 12.03
C LEU A 430 -22.46 -14.99 10.99
N VAL A 431 -23.64 -14.58 11.44
CA VAL A 431 -24.73 -14.10 10.56
C VAL A 431 -24.40 -12.71 10.07
N VAL A 432 -24.20 -12.57 8.76
CA VAL A 432 -23.88 -11.28 8.16
C VAL A 432 -24.79 -11.04 6.96
N THR A 433 -25.60 -10.00 7.06
CA THR A 433 -26.50 -9.53 5.98
C THR A 433 -25.73 -8.70 4.96
N ASP A 434 -26.31 -8.50 3.77
CA ASP A 434 -25.74 -7.62 2.74
C ASP A 434 -25.48 -6.20 3.28
N VAL A 435 -26.42 -5.67 4.08
CA VAL A 435 -26.29 -4.36 4.72
C VAL A 435 -25.07 -4.28 5.64
N ILE A 436 -24.69 -5.38 6.30
CA ILE A 436 -23.51 -5.43 7.15
C ILE A 436 -22.24 -5.56 6.30
N ILE A 437 -22.26 -6.39 5.25
CA ILE A 437 -21.13 -6.55 4.32
C ILE A 437 -20.78 -5.23 3.64
N ASP A 438 -21.77 -4.47 3.20
CA ASP A 438 -21.57 -3.18 2.54
C ASP A 438 -20.95 -2.14 3.47
N LYS A 439 -21.11 -2.31 4.78
CA LYS A 439 -20.50 -1.44 5.80
C LYS A 439 -19.13 -1.93 6.27
N MET A 440 -18.69 -3.12 5.84
CA MET A 440 -17.37 -3.63 6.22
C MET A 440 -16.25 -2.84 5.53
N SER A 441 -15.17 -2.60 6.25
CA SER A 441 -13.97 -1.98 5.70
C SER A 441 -12.99 -3.04 5.22
N ASP A 442 -12.52 -2.91 3.98
CA ASP A 442 -11.36 -3.65 3.48
C ASP A 442 -10.08 -2.90 3.88
N ASN A 443 -9.38 -3.41 4.90
CA ASN A 443 -8.14 -2.83 5.40
C ASN A 443 -6.91 -3.57 4.89
N ARG A 444 -7.08 -4.60 4.06
CA ARG A 444 -5.99 -5.42 3.54
C ARG A 444 -5.07 -4.56 2.68
N ASP A 445 -3.79 -4.53 3.03
CA ASP A 445 -2.82 -3.65 2.38
C ASP A 445 -2.37 -4.25 1.05
N ARG A 446 -2.93 -3.73 -0.04
CA ARG A 446 -2.60 -4.15 -1.41
C ARG A 446 -1.27 -3.58 -1.91
N THR A 447 -0.68 -2.62 -1.20
CA THR A 447 0.61 -1.99 -1.58
C THR A 447 1.81 -2.91 -1.33
N MET A 448 1.63 -3.96 -0.53
CA MET A 448 2.63 -5.01 -0.29
C MET A 448 2.86 -5.95 -1.49
N ASN A 449 2.08 -5.77 -2.55
CA ASN A 449 2.27 -6.47 -3.81
C ASN A 449 3.63 -6.07 -4.42
N VAL A 450 4.52 -7.05 -4.59
CA VAL A 450 5.85 -6.83 -5.12
C VAL A 450 5.76 -6.56 -6.62
N SER A 451 5.79 -5.28 -7.00
CA SER A 451 5.75 -4.87 -8.41
C SER A 451 6.60 -3.64 -8.64
N TRP A 452 7.45 -3.71 -9.67
CA TRP A 452 8.17 -2.57 -10.23
C TRP A 452 7.72 -2.27 -11.66
N LYS A 453 6.40 -2.35 -11.86
CA LYS A 453 5.69 -1.92 -13.05
C LYS A 453 4.99 -0.58 -12.81
N SER A 454 4.73 0.20 -13.85
CA SER A 454 3.97 1.45 -13.74
C SER A 454 2.46 1.18 -13.75
N GLY A 455 1.63 2.17 -13.41
CA GLY A 455 0.21 1.97 -13.13
C GLY A 455 -0.61 1.50 -14.34
N SER A 456 -0.12 1.76 -15.55
CA SER A 456 -0.79 1.36 -16.81
C SER A 456 -0.18 0.12 -17.49
N GLY A 457 0.95 -0.41 -17.00
CA GLY A 457 1.75 -1.37 -17.77
C GLY A 457 2.23 -2.59 -16.99
N GLY A 458 1.63 -3.74 -17.23
CA GLY A 458 2.14 -5.06 -16.78
C GLY A 458 1.46 -5.59 -15.52
N GLN A 459 1.44 -6.92 -15.41
CA GLN A 459 0.86 -7.60 -14.25
C GLN A 459 1.85 -7.61 -13.08
N SER A 460 1.31 -7.35 -11.90
CA SER A 460 2.00 -7.42 -10.61
C SER A 460 2.24 -8.86 -10.16
N PHE A 461 3.13 -9.08 -9.19
CA PHE A 461 3.43 -10.42 -8.68
C PHE A 461 2.18 -11.16 -8.16
N PHE A 462 1.29 -10.46 -7.44
CA PHE A 462 0.04 -11.07 -6.97
C PHE A 462 -0.92 -11.43 -8.11
N GLU A 463 -0.98 -10.66 -9.18
CA GLU A 463 -1.77 -11.01 -10.37
C GLU A 463 -1.14 -12.17 -11.14
N LEU A 464 0.20 -12.23 -11.19
CA LEU A 464 0.91 -13.33 -11.87
C LEU A 464 0.86 -14.66 -11.10
N THR A 465 0.51 -14.62 -9.81
CA THR A 465 0.46 -15.80 -8.92
C THR A 465 -0.94 -16.13 -8.43
N SER A 466 -1.98 -15.47 -8.97
CA SER A 466 -3.36 -15.85 -8.70
C SER A 466 -3.75 -17.11 -9.48
N VAL A 467 -4.39 -18.07 -8.81
CA VAL A 467 -4.85 -19.33 -9.41
C VAL A 467 -6.16 -19.11 -10.19
N SER A 468 -6.94 -18.09 -9.83
CA SER A 468 -8.13 -17.62 -10.55
C SER A 468 -7.89 -16.26 -11.20
N SER A 469 -8.84 -15.80 -12.00
CA SER A 469 -8.90 -14.42 -12.52
C SER A 469 -9.02 -13.35 -11.42
N ASP A 470 -9.08 -13.74 -10.15
CA ASP A 470 -9.25 -12.82 -9.03
C ASP A 470 -7.90 -12.29 -8.55
N VAL A 471 -7.81 -10.96 -8.44
CA VAL A 471 -6.64 -10.28 -7.88
C VAL A 471 -6.55 -10.57 -6.37
N ILE A 472 -5.35 -10.88 -5.87
CA ILE A 472 -5.10 -11.04 -4.43
C ILE A 472 -4.99 -9.65 -3.78
N PRO A 473 -5.65 -9.39 -2.63
CA PRO A 473 -6.55 -10.29 -1.91
C PRO A 473 -7.88 -10.46 -2.63
N THR A 474 -8.38 -11.70 -2.69
CA THR A 474 -9.62 -12.00 -3.38
C THR A 474 -10.82 -11.37 -2.67
N ASP A 475 -11.88 -11.07 -3.43
CA ASP A 475 -13.14 -10.62 -2.84
C ASP A 475 -13.80 -11.79 -2.13
N LYS A 476 -13.87 -11.71 -0.80
CA LYS A 476 -14.42 -12.75 0.07
C LYS A 476 -15.82 -12.40 0.57
N ARG A 477 -16.51 -11.40 0.04
CA ARG A 477 -17.86 -11.02 0.51
C ARG A 477 -18.87 -12.16 0.42
N SER A 478 -18.96 -12.83 -0.73
CA SER A 478 -19.85 -14.00 -0.87
C SER A 478 -19.35 -15.19 -0.03
N TRP A 479 -18.03 -15.38 0.05
CA TRP A 479 -17.41 -16.41 0.89
C TRP A 479 -17.78 -16.23 2.37
N ILE A 480 -17.77 -14.99 2.88
CA ILE A 480 -18.16 -14.63 4.25
C ILE A 480 -19.60 -15.05 4.53
N LYS A 481 -20.54 -14.84 3.60
CA LYS A 481 -21.94 -15.28 3.79
C LYS A 481 -22.02 -16.80 3.89
N THR A 482 -21.46 -17.49 2.90
CA THR A 482 -21.52 -18.96 2.80
C THR A 482 -20.85 -19.65 3.99
N TYR A 483 -19.62 -19.26 4.32
CA TYR A 483 -18.86 -19.87 5.42
C TYR A 483 -19.31 -19.40 6.81
N GLY A 484 -20.11 -18.33 6.91
CA GLY A 484 -20.80 -17.97 8.15
C GLY A 484 -21.95 -18.90 8.49
N ALA A 485 -22.61 -19.48 7.47
CA ALA A 485 -23.75 -20.37 7.67
C ALA A 485 -23.34 -21.79 8.10
N ILE A 486 -22.16 -22.27 7.71
CA ILE A 486 -21.70 -23.64 8.03
C ILE A 486 -21.70 -23.91 9.54
N PRO A 487 -21.07 -23.10 10.42
CA PRO A 487 -21.10 -23.34 11.86
C PRO A 487 -22.50 -23.28 12.46
N ILE A 488 -23.41 -22.49 11.87
CA ILE A 488 -24.81 -22.37 12.30
C ILE A 488 -25.58 -23.66 12.00
N ILE A 489 -25.40 -24.19 10.79
CA ILE A 489 -25.98 -25.48 10.38
C ILE A 489 -25.49 -26.59 11.31
N VAL A 490 -24.17 -26.67 11.55
CA VAL A 490 -23.58 -27.68 12.43
C VAL A 490 -24.11 -27.54 13.86
N LYS A 491 -24.23 -26.32 14.38
CA LYS A 491 -24.82 -26.06 15.71
C LYS A 491 -26.24 -26.62 15.81
N ALA A 492 -27.08 -26.34 14.82
CA ALA A 492 -28.46 -26.82 14.81
C ALA A 492 -28.54 -28.35 14.67
N TRP A 493 -27.71 -28.96 13.84
CA TRP A 493 -27.63 -30.42 13.70
C TRP A 493 -27.25 -31.11 15.00
N VAL A 494 -26.23 -30.59 15.67
CA VAL A 494 -25.78 -31.11 16.95
C VAL A 494 -26.85 -30.95 18.04
N ALA A 495 -27.55 -29.81 18.06
CA ALA A 495 -28.67 -29.57 18.98
C ALA A 495 -29.97 -30.31 18.61
N ARG A 496 -30.04 -30.91 17.41
CA ARG A 496 -31.27 -31.49 16.82
C ARG A 496 -32.42 -30.47 16.73
N GLU A 497 -32.07 -29.23 16.42
CA GLU A 497 -33.00 -28.11 16.27
C GLU A 497 -33.27 -27.82 14.78
N THR A 498 -34.45 -27.30 14.49
CA THR A 498 -34.77 -26.81 13.14
C THR A 498 -34.04 -25.50 12.87
N ILE A 499 -33.38 -25.41 11.72
CA ILE A 499 -32.69 -24.18 11.30
C ILE A 499 -33.73 -23.19 10.77
N ASP A 500 -33.69 -21.95 11.26
CA ASP A 500 -34.45 -20.86 10.65
C ASP A 500 -33.95 -20.62 9.22
N VAL A 501 -34.80 -20.89 8.23
CA VAL A 501 -34.50 -20.71 6.81
C VAL A 501 -34.09 -19.26 6.52
N ALA A 502 -34.57 -18.28 7.29
CA ALA A 502 -34.14 -16.89 7.13
C ALA A 502 -32.63 -16.68 7.43
N ALA A 503 -32.05 -17.48 8.32
CA ALA A 503 -30.60 -17.48 8.57
C ALA A 503 -29.79 -18.14 7.44
N LEU A 504 -30.44 -18.98 6.62
CA LEU A 504 -29.85 -19.66 5.46
C LEU A 504 -30.08 -18.95 4.12
N ARG A 505 -31.08 -18.04 4.04
CA ARG A 505 -31.36 -17.21 2.86
C ARG A 505 -30.17 -16.33 2.42
N LEU A 506 -29.14 -16.23 3.24
CA LEU A 506 -27.88 -15.53 2.97
C LEU A 506 -26.91 -16.33 2.09
N ILE A 507 -27.18 -17.63 1.86
CA ILE A 507 -26.44 -18.45 0.89
C ILE A 507 -27.15 -18.34 -0.45
N GLU A 508 -26.50 -17.75 -1.46
CA GLU A 508 -27.02 -17.73 -2.83
C GLU A 508 -27.34 -19.17 -3.29
N GLY A 509 -28.62 -19.43 -3.64
CA GLY A 509 -29.08 -20.73 -4.16
C GLY A 509 -29.82 -21.65 -3.19
N LEU A 510 -29.92 -21.33 -1.89
CA LEU A 510 -30.73 -22.10 -0.91
C LEU A 510 -32.07 -21.39 -0.64
N SER A 511 -32.92 -21.27 -1.66
CA SER A 511 -34.20 -20.56 -1.58
C SER A 511 -35.41 -21.41 -1.19
N GLU A 512 -35.25 -22.72 -0.97
CA GLU A 512 -36.36 -23.61 -0.57
C GLU A 512 -35.96 -24.49 0.61
N SER A 513 -36.92 -24.65 1.53
CA SER A 513 -36.80 -25.34 2.81
C SER A 513 -35.99 -26.64 2.74
N VAL A 514 -34.80 -26.64 3.33
CA VAL A 514 -34.07 -27.88 3.59
C VAL A 514 -34.69 -28.53 4.83
N SER A 515 -35.68 -29.41 4.64
CA SER A 515 -36.05 -30.34 5.71
C SER A 515 -34.94 -31.37 5.81
N ILE A 516 -34.16 -31.31 6.89
CA ILE A 516 -33.13 -32.30 7.17
C ILE A 516 -33.77 -33.32 8.09
N LEU A 517 -33.96 -34.53 7.55
CA LEU A 517 -34.44 -35.73 8.25
C LEU A 517 -33.50 -36.14 9.39
#